data_AF-A0A9P8UC64-F1
#
_entry.id   AF-A0A9P8UC64-F1
#
_cell.length_a   1.000
_cell.length_b   1.000
_cell.length_c   1.000
_cell.angle_alpha   90.00
_cell.angle_beta   90.00
_cell.angle_gamma   90.00
#
_symmetry.space_group_name_H-M   'P 1'
#
loop_
_entity.id
_entity.type
_entity.pdbx_description
1 polymer ?
#
loop_
_entity_poly.entity_id
_entity_poly.type
_entity_poly.pdbx_seq_one_letter_code
_entity_poly.pdbx_strand_id
1 'polypeptide(L)'
;MTRAPLSRSIPRLQTPTQHLRNRISADQLPARNVSTANRSRNNTSKPANAVDKQQQAATSKHVSDHGSVENYSKTMFMGRPLSRPADPATGVVPGAHVITVAKKYDIGFPAQLRRLAFRLKSNLCNIQAQYGNRHLFERLDMKWLDTLEHPFAGSVLERCIEWSDGTRPLWWSVNAYGNVAPFVCTTAQRRLSRGIRLALEEKGYDRFGRRLVEYGQTPRSDDPLTLFGTLRVQCPKPKDFCHLTSPDILVIGRAIVKEAMAELVGQAHQTREGSDSRKPRARRETQHSKDVSFQHRQRKPRN
;
A
#
# COMPACT_ATOMS: atom_id res chain seq x y z
N MET A 1 18.26 63.20 -25.90
CA MET A 1 18.78 62.30 -24.85
C MET A 1 18.30 60.89 -25.15
N THR A 2 19.22 60.06 -25.63
CA THR A 2 18.95 58.80 -26.34
C THR A 2 19.32 57.64 -25.42
N ARG A 3 18.38 56.73 -25.11
CA ARG A 3 18.66 55.50 -24.36
C ARG A 3 18.46 54.29 -25.26
N ALA A 4 19.57 53.59 -25.54
CA ALA A 4 19.61 52.34 -26.28
C ALA A 4 19.26 51.14 -25.38
N PRO A 5 18.62 50.08 -25.92
CA PRO A 5 18.45 48.81 -25.22
C PRO A 5 19.61 47.85 -25.50
N LEU A 6 20.14 47.22 -24.45
CA LEU A 6 21.15 46.17 -24.52
C LEU A 6 20.50 44.81 -24.75
N SER A 7 20.65 44.26 -25.95
CA SER A 7 20.34 42.87 -26.29
C SER A 7 21.45 41.94 -25.78
N ARG A 8 21.13 41.02 -24.86
CA ARG A 8 22.01 39.89 -24.51
C ARG A 8 21.62 38.67 -25.34
N SER A 9 22.50 38.31 -26.27
CA SER A 9 22.50 37.06 -27.03
C SER A 9 23.01 35.91 -26.16
N ILE A 10 22.25 34.82 -26.11
CA ILE A 10 22.66 33.55 -25.47
C ILE A 10 23.19 32.62 -26.58
N PRO A 11 24.41 32.07 -26.47
CA PRO A 11 24.94 31.15 -27.47
C PRO A 11 24.30 29.76 -27.40
N ARG A 12 23.89 29.26 -28.57
CA ARG A 12 23.47 27.87 -28.81
C ARG A 12 24.63 26.90 -28.55
N LEU A 13 24.43 25.95 -27.64
CA LEU A 13 25.30 24.77 -27.51
C LEU A 13 24.93 23.75 -28.59
N GLN A 14 25.92 23.40 -29.39
CA GLN A 14 25.87 22.39 -30.44
C GLN A 14 25.98 20.98 -29.84
N THR A 15 25.22 20.06 -30.42
CA THR A 15 25.27 18.60 -30.20
C THR A 15 26.53 17.98 -30.82
N PRO A 16 27.11 16.94 -30.20
CA PRO A 16 27.90 15.95 -30.92
C PRO A 16 27.13 14.64 -31.11
N THR A 17 26.80 14.40 -32.37
CA THR A 17 26.53 13.10 -32.98
C THR A 17 27.72 12.17 -32.75
N GLN A 18 27.52 10.97 -32.19
CA GLN A 18 28.44 9.86 -32.40
C GLN A 18 27.69 8.59 -32.77
N HIS A 19 27.99 8.15 -33.99
CA HIS A 19 27.73 6.84 -34.56
C HIS A 19 28.50 5.77 -33.78
N LEU A 20 27.86 4.63 -33.53
CA LEU A 20 28.54 3.34 -33.55
C LEU A 20 27.55 2.22 -33.90
N ARG A 21 27.65 1.79 -35.16
CA ARG A 21 27.21 0.48 -35.65
C ARG A 21 28.21 -0.57 -35.16
N ASN A 22 27.73 -1.76 -34.80
CA ASN A 22 28.26 -3.08 -35.17
C ASN A 22 27.30 -4.14 -34.59
N ARG A 23 26.47 -4.82 -35.40
CA ARG A 23 26.78 -6.05 -36.16
C ARG A 23 27.36 -7.16 -35.29
N ILE A 24 26.49 -8.05 -34.81
CA ILE A 24 26.76 -9.49 -34.75
C ILE A 24 25.47 -10.20 -35.19
N SER A 25 25.57 -10.89 -36.33
CA SER A 25 24.56 -11.81 -36.84
C SER A 25 24.77 -13.20 -36.25
N ALA A 26 23.64 -13.92 -36.12
CA ALA A 26 23.41 -15.36 -36.24
C ALA A 26 24.62 -16.32 -36.15
N ASP A 27 24.54 -17.32 -35.27
CA ASP A 27 24.35 -18.71 -35.72
C ASP A 27 24.10 -19.72 -34.58
N GLN A 28 23.18 -20.64 -34.87
CA GLN A 28 23.18 -22.08 -34.54
C GLN A 28 23.02 -22.57 -33.09
N LEU A 29 21.80 -23.05 -32.82
CA LEU A 29 21.50 -24.22 -32.00
C LEU A 29 22.22 -25.47 -32.57
N PRO A 30 22.50 -26.50 -31.73
CA PRO A 30 21.54 -27.60 -31.71
C PRO A 30 21.23 -28.16 -30.32
N ALA A 31 20.01 -28.68 -30.25
CA ALA A 31 19.47 -29.49 -29.18
C ALA A 31 20.31 -30.74 -28.92
N ARG A 32 20.52 -31.05 -27.64
CA ARG A 32 20.93 -32.39 -27.19
C ARG A 32 19.79 -33.02 -26.39
N ASN A 33 19.04 -33.87 -27.09
CA ASN A 33 18.26 -34.95 -26.49
C ASN A 33 19.23 -35.96 -25.86
N VAL A 34 19.06 -36.27 -24.58
CA VAL A 34 19.54 -37.54 -24.03
C VAL A 34 18.41 -38.18 -23.23
N SER A 35 18.03 -39.35 -23.73
CA SER A 35 17.07 -40.30 -23.19
C SER A 35 17.32 -40.68 -21.74
N THR A 36 16.20 -40.80 -21.03
CA THR A 36 15.82 -41.93 -20.18
C THR A 36 16.82 -43.07 -20.03
N ALA A 37 17.28 -43.28 -18.80
CA ALA A 37 17.73 -44.59 -18.31
C ALA A 37 17.06 -44.87 -16.96
N ASN A 38 16.07 -45.75 -17.01
CA ASN A 38 15.52 -46.47 -15.88
C ASN A 38 16.64 -47.21 -15.13
N ARG A 39 16.70 -47.05 -13.80
CA ARG A 39 17.34 -48.06 -12.94
C ARG A 39 16.48 -48.33 -11.72
N SER A 40 15.59 -49.30 -11.91
CA SER A 40 14.98 -50.09 -10.85
C SER A 40 16.05 -51.01 -10.24
N ARG A 41 16.28 -50.91 -8.92
CA ARG A 41 16.82 -51.99 -8.09
C ARG A 41 16.27 -51.86 -6.67
N ASN A 42 15.18 -52.59 -6.45
CA ASN A 42 14.94 -53.58 -5.39
C ASN A 42 15.91 -53.71 -4.20
N ASN A 43 15.29 -54.11 -3.08
CA ASN A 43 15.80 -54.85 -1.91
C ASN A 43 16.37 -53.96 -0.77
N THR A 44 16.10 -54.15 0.52
CA THR A 44 15.45 -55.26 1.26
C THR A 44 15.12 -54.81 2.70
N SER A 45 13.95 -55.24 3.17
CA SER A 45 13.55 -55.62 4.55
C SER A 45 14.50 -55.51 5.77
N LYS A 46 13.93 -54.91 6.85
CA LYS A 46 13.83 -55.36 8.28
C LYS A 46 15.11 -55.43 9.16
N PRO A 47 15.01 -55.55 10.51
CA PRO A 47 14.06 -54.95 11.47
C PRO A 47 14.75 -54.42 12.77
N ALA A 48 13.94 -53.81 13.64
CA ALA A 48 13.95 -53.82 15.12
C ALA A 48 15.28 -53.97 15.90
N ASN A 49 15.51 -53.05 16.84
CA ASN A 49 15.98 -53.39 18.17
C ASN A 49 15.36 -52.45 19.22
N ALA A 50 14.69 -53.08 20.19
CA ALA A 50 14.29 -52.54 21.48
C ALA A 50 15.46 -52.65 22.48
N VAL A 51 15.16 -52.38 23.76
CA VAL A 51 15.99 -52.46 24.99
C VAL A 51 16.47 -51.07 25.45
N ASP A 52 15.76 -50.41 26.37
CA ASP A 52 15.76 -50.56 27.85
C ASP A 52 17.05 -50.10 28.54
N LYS A 53 16.91 -49.09 29.42
CA LYS A 53 17.58 -48.89 30.72
C LYS A 53 17.17 -47.50 31.26
N GLN A 54 16.22 -47.41 32.18
CA GLN A 54 16.38 -47.42 33.64
C GLN A 54 17.28 -46.31 34.23
N GLN A 55 16.60 -45.47 35.04
CA GLN A 55 17.00 -44.91 36.34
C GLN A 55 18.19 -43.94 36.42
N GLN A 56 17.93 -42.74 36.97
CA GLN A 56 18.21 -42.46 38.38
C GLN A 56 17.64 -41.10 38.83
N ALA A 57 17.07 -41.13 40.03
CA ALA A 57 16.68 -39.97 40.82
C ALA A 57 17.88 -39.51 41.66
N ALA A 58 18.04 -38.21 41.89
CA ALA A 58 18.55 -37.68 43.17
C ALA A 58 18.34 -36.17 43.28
N THR A 59 17.72 -35.82 44.41
CA THR A 59 17.59 -34.55 45.10
C THR A 59 18.89 -33.74 45.27
N SER A 60 18.78 -32.41 45.29
CA SER A 60 19.51 -31.61 46.28
C SER A 60 18.78 -30.29 46.59
N LYS A 61 18.49 -30.10 47.89
CA LYS A 61 17.99 -28.90 48.56
C LYS A 61 19.17 -28.19 49.23
N HIS A 62 19.26 -26.87 49.10
CA HIS A 62 19.85 -25.91 50.06
C HIS A 62 19.55 -24.51 49.47
N VAL A 63 18.71 -23.61 50.00
CA VAL A 63 18.59 -22.93 51.32
C VAL A 63 19.81 -22.08 51.69
N SER A 64 19.64 -20.75 51.50
CA SER A 64 20.01 -19.59 52.34
C SER A 64 20.04 -18.36 51.41
N ASP A 65 19.12 -17.41 51.39
CA ASP A 65 18.53 -16.53 52.42
C ASP A 65 19.45 -15.42 52.95
N HIS A 66 18.89 -14.22 53.02
CA HIS A 66 19.37 -12.91 53.51
C HIS A 66 20.05 -11.89 52.57
N GLY A 67 19.42 -10.70 52.50
CA GLY A 67 20.03 -9.45 52.05
C GLY A 67 19.05 -8.34 51.67
N SER A 68 18.18 -7.93 52.61
CA SER A 68 17.37 -6.71 52.53
C SER A 68 18.25 -5.46 52.65
N VAL A 69 18.14 -4.49 51.73
CA VAL A 69 18.44 -3.07 52.01
C VAL A 69 17.46 -2.19 51.24
N GLU A 70 16.86 -1.29 52.01
CA GLU A 70 15.83 -0.33 51.68
C GLU A 70 16.29 0.89 50.86
N ASN A 71 15.36 1.38 50.04
CA ASN A 71 14.95 2.79 49.84
C ASN A 71 15.93 3.83 49.24
N TYR A 72 15.29 4.89 48.70
CA TYR A 72 15.78 6.13 48.06
C TYR A 72 16.06 6.00 46.54
N SER A 73 15.49 6.77 45.61
CA SER A 73 14.67 7.98 45.68
C SER A 73 13.77 8.14 44.45
N LYS A 74 12.50 8.39 44.73
CA LYS A 74 11.59 9.33 44.09
C LYS A 74 12.25 10.35 43.14
N THR A 75 12.15 10.11 41.83
CA THR A 75 12.08 11.19 40.81
C THR A 75 10.77 11.07 40.05
N MET A 76 9.95 12.09 40.23
CA MET A 76 8.69 12.28 39.55
C MET A 76 8.92 12.51 38.06
N PHE A 77 8.76 11.47 37.24
CA PHE A 77 8.35 11.67 35.85
C PHE A 77 6.84 11.62 35.80
N MET A 78 6.21 12.80 35.88
CA MET A 78 4.84 13.04 35.43
C MET A 78 4.78 12.92 33.89
N GLY A 79 5.07 11.73 33.37
CA GLY A 79 4.64 11.34 32.04
C GLY A 79 3.19 10.92 32.16
N ARG A 80 2.27 11.76 31.70
CA ARG A 80 0.84 11.41 31.60
C ARG A 80 0.73 10.00 31.01
N PRO A 81 -0.01 9.06 31.62
CA PRO A 81 -0.31 7.82 30.95
C PRO A 81 -1.04 8.18 29.66
N LEU A 82 -0.42 7.85 28.51
CA LEU A 82 -1.10 7.86 27.22
C LEU A 82 -2.34 6.98 27.38
N SER A 83 -3.46 7.67 27.55
CA SER A 83 -4.74 7.10 27.90
C SER A 83 -5.21 6.17 26.78
N ARG A 84 -5.46 4.92 27.21
CA ARG A 84 -6.26 3.84 26.62
C ARG A 84 -5.78 3.21 25.30
N PRO A 85 -5.83 1.86 25.21
CA PRO A 85 -5.99 1.21 23.91
C PRO A 85 -7.34 1.68 23.36
N ALA A 86 -7.32 2.36 22.22
CA ALA A 86 -8.54 2.67 21.49
C ALA A 86 -9.25 1.36 21.15
N ASP A 87 -10.48 1.21 21.61
CA ASP A 87 -11.37 0.16 21.15
C ASP A 87 -11.42 0.19 19.62
N PRO A 88 -11.27 -0.94 18.92
CA PRO A 88 -11.25 -1.00 17.47
C PRO A 88 -12.62 -0.69 16.82
N ALA A 89 -13.63 -0.33 17.63
CA ALA A 89 -15.02 -0.08 17.23
C ALA A 89 -15.47 1.39 17.37
N THR A 90 -14.64 2.29 17.90
CA THR A 90 -14.95 3.73 17.83
C THR A 90 -14.82 4.17 16.37
N GLY A 91 -15.96 4.24 15.69
CA GLY A 91 -16.09 4.72 14.32
C GLY A 91 -15.63 6.16 14.24
N VAL A 92 -14.37 6.36 13.87
CA VAL A 92 -13.84 7.68 13.53
C VAL A 92 -14.72 8.25 12.43
N VAL A 93 -15.44 9.33 12.74
CA VAL A 93 -16.34 9.97 11.79
C VAL A 93 -15.51 11.03 11.05
N PRO A 94 -15.30 10.88 9.74
CA PRO A 94 -14.50 11.85 9.01
C PRO A 94 -15.12 13.24 9.07
N GLY A 95 -14.30 14.26 9.29
CA GLY A 95 -14.75 15.65 9.25
C GLY A 95 -15.33 16.04 7.88
N ALA A 96 -16.19 17.07 7.85
CA ALA A 96 -16.84 17.52 6.62
C ALA A 96 -15.84 17.93 5.52
N HIS A 97 -14.70 18.52 5.91
CA HIS A 97 -13.62 18.86 4.99
C HIS A 97 -13.00 17.61 4.34
N VAL A 98 -12.80 16.52 5.11
CA VAL A 98 -12.29 15.23 4.63
C VAL A 98 -13.24 14.61 3.62
N ILE A 99 -14.55 14.61 3.92
CA ILE A 99 -15.58 14.08 3.01
C ILE A 99 -15.58 14.86 1.68
N THR A 100 -15.41 16.18 1.74
CA THR A 100 -15.35 17.04 0.55
C THR A 100 -14.13 16.72 -0.31
N VAL A 101 -12.95 16.58 0.30
CA VAL A 101 -11.72 16.20 -0.39
C VAL A 101 -11.83 14.78 -0.96
N ALA A 102 -12.30 13.83 -0.16
CA ALA A 102 -12.53 12.44 -0.55
C ALA A 102 -13.39 12.35 -1.82
N LYS A 103 -14.48 13.11 -1.88
CA LYS A 103 -15.35 13.18 -3.05
C LYS A 103 -14.67 13.84 -4.26
N LYS A 104 -13.90 14.91 -4.04
CA LYS A 104 -13.23 15.66 -5.11
C LYS A 104 -12.14 14.84 -5.81
N TYR A 105 -11.38 14.05 -5.06
CA TYR A 105 -10.24 13.28 -5.56
C TYR A 105 -10.53 11.76 -5.68
N ASP A 106 -11.80 11.36 -5.57
CA ASP A 106 -12.25 9.96 -5.57
C ASP A 106 -11.48 9.04 -4.59
N ILE A 107 -11.17 9.58 -3.40
CA ILE A 107 -10.54 8.83 -2.32
C ILE A 107 -11.65 8.27 -1.42
N GLY A 108 -11.64 6.97 -1.17
CA GLY A 108 -12.59 6.32 -0.28
C GLY A 108 -12.04 6.07 1.14
N PHE A 109 -12.81 5.32 1.91
CA PHE A 109 -12.55 5.08 3.33
C PHE A 109 -12.17 3.61 3.62
N PRO A 110 -11.40 3.33 4.71
CA PRO A 110 -10.93 1.99 5.03
C PRO A 110 -11.99 0.89 5.06
N ALA A 111 -13.22 1.22 5.45
CA ALA A 111 -14.34 0.27 5.56
C ALA A 111 -14.73 -0.36 4.21
N GLN A 112 -14.31 0.23 3.10
CA GLN A 112 -14.64 -0.21 1.75
C GLN A 112 -13.66 -1.25 1.18
N LEU A 113 -12.61 -1.59 1.94
CA LEU A 113 -11.67 -2.65 1.58
C LEU A 113 -12.35 -4.02 1.57
N ARG A 114 -12.13 -4.78 0.50
CA ARG A 114 -12.60 -6.16 0.34
C ARG A 114 -11.45 -7.12 0.58
N ARG A 115 -11.73 -8.33 1.06
CA ARG A 115 -10.70 -9.36 1.23
C ARG A 115 -10.30 -9.93 -0.13
N LEU A 116 -9.00 -10.10 -0.37
CA LEU A 116 -8.49 -10.86 -1.50
C LEU A 116 -8.61 -12.36 -1.21
N ALA A 117 -9.17 -13.09 -2.15
CA ALA A 117 -9.38 -14.53 -2.04
C ALA A 117 -8.16 -15.32 -2.58
N PHE A 118 -6.99 -15.14 -1.98
CA PHE A 118 -5.81 -15.95 -2.31
C PHE A 118 -5.67 -17.13 -1.35
N ARG A 119 -5.23 -18.28 -1.86
CA ARG A 119 -4.93 -19.47 -1.06
C ARG A 119 -3.42 -19.69 -1.01
N LEU A 120 -2.84 -19.60 0.17
CA LEU A 120 -1.47 -20.04 0.40
C LEU A 120 -1.47 -21.54 0.69
N LYS A 121 -0.62 -22.30 0.00
CA LYS A 121 -0.44 -23.74 0.29
C LYS A 121 0.02 -23.96 1.74
N SER A 122 0.79 -23.01 2.28
CA SER A 122 1.15 -22.95 3.69
C SER A 122 0.31 -21.88 4.40
N ASN A 123 -0.76 -22.28 5.09
CA ASN A 123 -1.54 -21.39 5.97
C ASN A 123 -0.76 -20.95 7.22
N LEU A 124 0.55 -21.24 7.30
CA LEU A 124 1.37 -21.10 8.50
C LEU A 124 1.32 -19.69 9.09
N CYS A 125 1.36 -18.66 8.24
CA CYS A 125 1.45 -17.27 8.69
C CYS A 125 0.11 -16.52 8.72
N ASN A 126 -1.00 -17.17 8.33
CA ASN A 126 -2.35 -16.58 8.24
C ASN A 126 -2.36 -15.17 7.62
N ILE A 127 -1.65 -14.99 6.50
CA ILE A 127 -1.53 -13.68 5.86
C ILE A 127 -2.89 -13.31 5.28
N GLN A 128 -3.33 -12.09 5.56
CA GLN A 128 -4.56 -11.54 5.02
C GLN A 128 -4.19 -10.41 4.07
N ALA A 129 -4.85 -10.36 2.92
CA ALA A 129 -4.74 -9.24 2.02
C ALA A 129 -6.13 -8.70 1.71
N GLN A 130 -6.21 -7.39 1.56
CA GLN A 130 -7.42 -6.67 1.24
C GLN A 130 -7.12 -5.70 0.10
N TYR A 131 -8.10 -5.44 -0.73
CA TYR A 131 -7.98 -4.54 -1.85
C TYR A 131 -9.16 -3.58 -1.92
N GLY A 132 -8.97 -2.48 -2.63
CA GLY A 132 -10.03 -1.57 -3.02
C GLY A 132 -9.69 -0.96 -4.37
N ASN A 133 -10.69 -0.85 -5.24
CA ASN A 133 -10.50 -0.41 -6.62
C ASN A 133 -10.28 1.10 -6.77
N ARG A 134 -10.29 1.81 -5.65
CA ARG A 134 -9.96 3.23 -5.53
C ARG A 134 -8.89 3.43 -4.48
N HIS A 135 -8.29 4.61 -4.46
CA HIS A 135 -7.43 5.01 -3.36
C HIS A 135 -8.26 5.14 -2.08
N LEU A 136 -7.79 4.55 -0.99
CA LEU A 136 -8.50 4.51 0.29
C LEU A 136 -7.58 5.00 1.40
N PHE A 137 -8.04 5.95 2.21
CA PHE A 137 -7.30 6.44 3.39
C PHE A 137 -6.86 5.30 4.29
N GLU A 138 -5.64 5.37 4.83
CA GLU A 138 -5.18 4.36 5.79
C GLU A 138 -5.95 4.42 7.10
N ARG A 139 -6.18 3.25 7.72
CA ARG A 139 -6.85 3.20 9.03
C ARG A 139 -6.08 4.01 10.08
N LEU A 140 -4.75 4.05 9.98
CA LEU A 140 -3.89 4.83 10.87
C LEU A 140 -3.95 6.33 10.60
N ASP A 141 -4.27 6.74 9.38
CA ASP A 141 -4.44 8.15 9.01
C ASP A 141 -5.78 8.70 9.50
N MET A 142 -6.82 7.85 9.57
CA MET A 142 -8.16 8.27 9.98
C MET A 142 -8.18 9.01 11.32
N LYS A 143 -7.31 8.63 12.28
CA LYS A 143 -7.23 9.32 13.59
C LYS A 143 -6.90 10.82 13.49
N TRP A 144 -6.29 11.25 12.39
CA TRP A 144 -5.98 12.66 12.10
C TRP A 144 -7.05 13.33 11.25
N LEU A 145 -7.94 12.55 10.65
CA LEU A 145 -9.00 12.96 9.72
C LEU A 145 -10.39 12.94 10.39
N ASP A 146 -10.41 12.92 11.73
CA ASP A 146 -11.62 12.90 12.52
C ASP A 146 -12.37 14.24 12.45
N THR A 147 -13.54 14.30 13.07
CA THR A 147 -14.42 15.48 13.11
C THR A 147 -13.76 16.68 13.77
N LEU A 148 -12.92 16.43 14.78
CA LEU A 148 -12.08 17.46 15.38
C LEU A 148 -10.88 17.69 14.45
N GLU A 149 -10.82 18.86 13.80
CA GLU A 149 -9.78 19.18 12.83
C GLU A 149 -8.40 19.11 13.51
N HIS A 150 -7.68 18.01 13.25
CA HIS A 150 -6.34 17.83 13.77
C HIS A 150 -5.37 18.75 13.01
N PRO A 151 -4.36 19.37 13.65
CA PRO A 151 -3.36 20.19 12.94
C PRO A 151 -2.61 19.44 11.83
N PHE A 152 -2.57 18.10 11.89
CA PHE A 152 -1.96 17.26 10.85
C PHE A 152 -2.93 16.85 9.73
N ALA A 153 -4.23 17.12 9.84
CA ALA A 153 -5.23 16.73 8.84
C ALA A 153 -4.85 17.26 7.45
N GLY A 154 -4.47 18.55 7.36
CA GLY A 154 -4.03 19.18 6.12
C GLY A 154 -2.87 18.43 5.44
N SER A 155 -1.81 18.13 6.20
CA SER A 155 -0.64 17.41 5.68
C SER A 155 -0.95 15.98 5.20
N VAL A 156 -1.87 15.29 5.89
CA VAL A 156 -2.31 13.95 5.50
C VAL A 156 -3.12 14.01 4.20
N LEU A 157 -4.04 14.97 4.09
CA LEU A 157 -4.87 15.17 2.91
C LEU A 157 -4.03 15.58 1.70
N GLU A 158 -3.10 16.52 1.86
CA GLU A 158 -2.22 16.98 0.77
C GLU A 158 -1.39 15.82 0.20
N ARG A 159 -0.79 15.00 1.06
CA ARG A 159 -0.08 13.78 0.65
C ARG A 159 -0.99 12.81 -0.11
N CYS A 160 -2.21 12.60 0.37
CA CYS A 160 -3.18 11.72 -0.30
C CYS A 160 -3.61 12.26 -1.67
N ILE A 161 -3.79 13.58 -1.78
CA ILE A 161 -4.10 14.27 -3.04
C ILE A 161 -2.97 14.08 -4.04
N GLU A 162 -1.73 14.37 -3.65
CA GLU A 162 -0.54 14.21 -4.51
C GLU A 162 -0.42 12.77 -5.04
N TRP A 163 -0.73 11.78 -4.21
CA TRP A 163 -0.69 10.38 -4.61
C TRP A 163 -1.85 10.00 -5.55
N SER A 164 -3.01 10.61 -5.38
CA SER A 164 -4.19 10.40 -6.24
C SER A 164 -4.04 10.99 -7.64
N ASP A 165 -3.19 12.01 -7.82
CA ASP A 165 -2.90 12.66 -9.11
C ASP A 165 -2.08 11.78 -10.09
N GLY A 166 -1.92 10.49 -9.79
CA GLY A 166 -1.21 9.53 -10.65
C GLY A 166 0.28 9.37 -10.34
N THR A 167 0.81 10.08 -9.34
CA THR A 167 2.18 9.87 -8.86
C THR A 167 2.36 8.46 -8.30
N ARG A 168 1.31 7.90 -7.68
CA ARG A 168 1.28 6.54 -7.12
C ARG A 168 -0.05 5.87 -7.44
N PRO A 169 -0.17 5.18 -8.59
CA PRO A 169 -1.44 4.56 -8.96
C PRO A 169 -1.83 3.41 -8.01
N LEU A 170 -0.86 2.67 -7.47
CA LEU A 170 -1.09 1.67 -6.43
C LEU A 170 -0.68 2.19 -5.04
N TRP A 171 -1.66 2.31 -4.16
CA TRP A 171 -1.44 2.57 -2.73
C TRP A 171 -1.36 1.24 -2.01
N TRP A 172 -0.18 0.84 -1.56
CA TRP A 172 -0.07 -0.39 -0.81
C TRP A 172 0.70 -0.25 0.48
N SER A 173 0.24 -0.99 1.49
CA SER A 173 0.89 -1.06 2.78
C SER A 173 0.87 -2.47 3.34
N VAL A 174 1.90 -2.75 4.13
CA VAL A 174 2.09 -4.01 4.82
C VAL A 174 2.14 -3.70 6.30
N ASN A 175 1.33 -4.40 7.09
CA ASN A 175 1.32 -4.28 8.53
C ASN A 175 1.54 -5.66 9.14
N ALA A 176 2.51 -5.76 10.03
CA ALA A 176 2.74 -6.96 10.85
C ALA A 176 2.39 -6.62 12.30
N TYR A 177 1.55 -7.44 12.92
CA TYR A 177 1.10 -7.22 14.29
C TYR A 177 0.97 -8.56 15.00
N GLY A 178 1.10 -8.54 16.33
CA GLY A 178 1.02 -9.74 17.17
C GLY A 178 1.66 -9.49 18.53
N ASN A 179 1.46 -10.41 19.47
CA ASN A 179 2.06 -10.35 20.80
C ASN A 179 3.53 -10.81 20.75
N VAL A 180 4.38 -10.03 20.08
CA VAL A 180 5.82 -10.28 19.94
C VAL A 180 6.60 -8.98 20.04
N ALA A 181 7.92 -9.07 20.19
CA ALA A 181 8.78 -7.90 20.26
C ALA A 181 8.66 -7.02 18.99
N PRO A 182 8.66 -5.68 19.12
CA PRO A 182 8.50 -4.77 17.98
C PRO A 182 9.47 -5.02 16.82
N PHE A 183 10.72 -5.41 17.13
CA PHE A 183 11.73 -5.71 16.11
C PHE A 183 11.31 -6.88 15.20
N VAL A 184 10.57 -7.86 15.73
CA VAL A 184 10.07 -9.01 14.96
C VAL A 184 8.99 -8.55 14.00
N CYS A 185 8.06 -7.72 14.45
CA CYS A 185 7.03 -7.11 13.59
C CYS A 185 7.65 -6.29 12.46
N THR A 186 8.60 -5.39 12.77
CA THR A 186 9.31 -4.60 11.75
C THR A 186 10.08 -5.47 10.77
N THR A 187 10.72 -6.54 11.25
CA THR A 187 11.45 -7.49 10.38
C THR A 187 10.48 -8.23 9.45
N ALA A 188 9.37 -8.76 9.97
CA ALA A 188 8.35 -9.42 9.16
C ALA A 188 7.77 -8.47 8.11
N GLN A 189 7.43 -7.25 8.49
CA GLN A 189 6.94 -6.21 7.59
C GLN A 189 7.93 -5.92 6.46
N ARG A 190 9.21 -5.67 6.77
CA ARG A 190 10.26 -5.43 5.77
C ARG A 190 10.42 -6.60 4.80
N ARG A 191 10.44 -7.83 5.32
CA ARG A 191 10.59 -9.04 4.51
C ARG A 191 9.39 -9.27 3.59
N LEU A 192 8.17 -9.08 4.10
CA LEU A 192 6.94 -9.21 3.31
C LEU A 192 6.84 -8.10 2.25
N SER A 193 7.15 -6.86 2.59
CA SER A 193 7.24 -5.76 1.62
C SER A 193 8.24 -6.05 0.51
N ARG A 194 9.40 -6.64 0.84
CA ARG A 194 10.37 -7.08 -0.17
C ARG A 194 9.80 -8.17 -1.07
N GLY A 195 9.13 -9.17 -0.51
CA GLY A 195 8.50 -10.25 -1.29
C GLY A 195 7.45 -9.73 -2.28
N ILE A 196 6.59 -8.80 -1.86
CA ILE A 196 5.60 -8.17 -2.72
C ILE A 196 6.27 -7.34 -3.82
N ARG A 197 7.30 -6.55 -3.48
CA ARG A 197 8.04 -5.74 -4.46
C ARG A 197 8.69 -6.61 -5.54
N LEU A 198 9.40 -7.66 -5.14
CA LEU A 198 10.02 -8.59 -6.10
C LEU A 198 8.95 -9.26 -6.98
N ALA A 199 7.80 -9.62 -6.42
CA ALA A 199 6.71 -10.20 -7.19
C ALA A 199 6.06 -9.20 -8.17
N LEU A 200 5.99 -7.90 -7.83
CA LEU A 200 5.57 -6.84 -8.76
C LEU A 200 6.59 -6.67 -9.90
N GLU A 201 7.88 -6.62 -9.57
CA GLU A 201 8.97 -6.49 -10.54
C GLU A 201 8.99 -7.69 -11.52
N GLU A 202 8.81 -8.92 -11.04
CA GLU A 202 8.66 -10.12 -11.87
C GLU A 202 7.46 -10.06 -12.84
N LYS A 203 6.45 -9.26 -12.51
CA LYS A 203 5.28 -9.00 -13.35
C LYS A 203 5.43 -7.77 -14.23
N GLY A 204 6.60 -7.12 -14.22
CA GLY A 204 6.87 -5.94 -15.01
C GLY A 204 6.24 -4.68 -14.44
N TYR A 205 6.11 -4.58 -13.11
CA TYR A 205 5.61 -3.39 -12.43
C TYR A 205 6.66 -2.78 -11.50
N ASP A 206 6.62 -1.46 -11.34
CA ASP A 206 7.40 -0.77 -10.32
C ASP A 206 6.75 -0.91 -8.93
N ARG A 207 7.43 -0.36 -7.92
CA ARG A 207 6.93 -0.37 -6.53
C ARG A 207 5.64 0.42 -6.31
N PHE A 208 5.20 1.23 -7.28
CA PHE A 208 4.01 2.06 -7.23
C PHE A 208 2.89 1.54 -8.13
N GLY A 209 3.04 0.34 -8.72
CA GLY A 209 2.05 -0.28 -9.58
C GLY A 209 2.03 0.22 -11.03
N ARG A 210 3.03 1.01 -11.45
CA ARG A 210 3.20 1.43 -12.85
C ARG A 210 3.86 0.30 -13.62
N ARG A 211 3.44 0.11 -14.87
CA ARG A 211 4.09 -0.85 -15.75
C ARG A 211 5.50 -0.36 -16.10
N LEU A 212 6.49 -1.23 -15.93
CA LEU A 212 7.84 -1.04 -16.43
C LEU A 212 7.76 -1.24 -17.94
N VAL A 213 7.90 -0.16 -18.70
CA VAL A 213 7.96 -0.25 -20.16
C VAL A 213 9.34 -0.74 -20.58
N GLU A 214 9.40 -1.56 -21.63
CA GLU A 214 10.67 -1.97 -22.23
C GLU A 214 11.47 -0.74 -22.70
N TYR A 215 12.80 -0.87 -22.69
CA TYR A 215 13.73 0.22 -22.99
C TYR A 215 13.31 1.04 -24.24
N GLY A 216 13.08 2.33 -24.03
CA GLY A 216 12.78 3.29 -25.12
C GLY A 216 11.35 3.87 -25.13
N GLN A 217 10.45 3.38 -24.26
CA GLN A 217 9.11 3.98 -24.12
C GLN A 217 8.98 4.70 -22.78
N THR A 218 8.47 5.94 -22.81
CA THR A 218 8.13 6.68 -21.61
C THR A 218 6.92 6.03 -20.94
N PRO A 219 6.98 5.70 -19.63
CA PRO A 219 5.81 5.23 -18.90
C PRO A 219 4.71 6.29 -18.97
N ARG A 220 3.63 5.99 -19.69
CA ARG A 220 2.42 6.83 -19.64
C ARG A 220 1.68 6.52 -18.34
N SER A 221 1.33 7.57 -17.59
CA SER A 221 0.43 7.45 -16.43
C SER A 221 -0.91 6.79 -16.76
N ASP A 222 -1.28 6.82 -18.04
CA ASP A 222 -2.58 6.40 -18.55
C ASP A 222 -2.54 4.99 -19.18
N ASP A 223 -1.47 4.22 -18.96
CA ASP A 223 -1.41 2.83 -19.45
C ASP A 223 -2.58 2.04 -18.83
N PRO A 224 -3.51 1.46 -19.64
CA PRO A 224 -4.65 0.69 -19.14
C PRO A 224 -4.25 -0.52 -18.30
N LEU A 225 -2.99 -0.95 -18.39
CA LEU A 225 -2.46 -2.07 -17.61
C LEU A 225 -1.85 -1.66 -16.26
N THR A 226 -1.87 -0.36 -15.93
CA THR A 226 -1.43 0.17 -14.63
C THR A 226 -2.31 -0.38 -13.50
N LEU A 227 -1.67 -0.79 -12.39
CA LEU A 227 -2.37 -1.20 -11.19
C LEU A 227 -2.85 0.03 -10.44
N PHE A 228 -4.17 0.18 -10.35
CA PHE A 228 -4.79 1.32 -9.68
C PHE A 228 -5.60 0.90 -8.47
N GLY A 229 -5.49 1.66 -7.38
CA GLY A 229 -6.28 1.48 -6.18
C GLY A 229 -5.45 1.21 -4.94
N THR A 230 -6.01 0.48 -3.97
CA THR A 230 -5.40 0.22 -2.67
C THR A 230 -5.20 -1.28 -2.43
N LEU A 231 -4.03 -1.68 -1.94
CA LEU A 231 -3.71 -3.04 -1.49
C LEU A 231 -3.16 -3.02 -0.06
N ARG A 232 -3.84 -3.67 0.87
CA ARG A 232 -3.36 -3.83 2.26
C ARG A 232 -3.03 -5.26 2.55
N VAL A 233 -1.86 -5.50 3.12
CA VAL A 233 -1.43 -6.84 3.52
C VAL A 233 -1.15 -6.84 5.01
N GLN A 234 -1.67 -7.86 5.69
CA GLN A 234 -1.57 -8.04 7.13
C GLN A 234 -0.92 -9.37 7.46
N CYS A 235 0.07 -9.33 8.35
CA CYS A 235 0.74 -10.50 8.88
C CYS A 235 0.46 -10.61 10.40
N PRO A 236 -0.54 -11.41 10.80
CA PRO A 236 -0.90 -11.58 12.21
C PRO A 236 0.03 -12.52 12.98
N LYS A 237 0.89 -13.29 12.27
CA LYS A 237 1.87 -14.21 12.85
C LYS A 237 3.30 -13.85 12.42
N PRO A 238 3.83 -12.69 12.88
CA PRO A 238 5.14 -12.20 12.45
C PRO A 238 6.31 -13.12 12.84
N LYS A 239 6.22 -13.82 13.99
CA LYS A 239 7.25 -14.77 14.43
C LYS A 239 7.43 -15.90 13.42
N ASP A 240 6.33 -16.56 13.07
CA ASP A 240 6.34 -17.67 12.09
C ASP A 240 6.81 -17.19 10.71
N PHE A 241 6.36 -15.99 10.32
CA PHE A 241 6.78 -15.38 9.05
C PHE A 241 8.28 -15.10 9.00
N CYS A 242 8.89 -14.66 10.11
CA CYS A 242 10.33 -14.44 10.21
C CYS A 242 11.14 -15.74 10.08
N HIS A 243 10.56 -16.91 10.28
CA HIS A 243 11.23 -18.20 10.09
C HIS A 243 11.18 -18.71 8.65
N LEU A 244 10.37 -18.09 7.77
CA LEU A 244 10.29 -18.48 6.36
C LEU A 244 11.59 -18.18 5.61
N THR A 245 11.86 -18.95 4.57
CA THR A 245 12.97 -18.71 3.66
C THR A 245 12.62 -17.62 2.63
N SER A 246 13.64 -17.03 1.99
CA SER A 246 13.40 -16.01 0.94
C SER A 246 12.54 -16.53 -0.24
N PRO A 247 12.74 -17.77 -0.75
CA PRO A 247 11.85 -18.35 -1.74
C PRO A 247 10.39 -18.43 -1.29
N ASP A 248 10.12 -18.85 -0.05
CA ASP A 248 8.75 -18.96 0.47
C ASP A 248 8.05 -17.60 0.54
N ILE A 249 8.80 -16.57 0.96
CA ILE A 249 8.31 -15.19 1.01
C ILE A 249 7.96 -14.67 -0.39
N LEU A 250 8.76 -15.03 -1.40
CA LEU A 250 8.47 -14.68 -2.79
C LEU A 250 7.23 -15.43 -3.31
N VAL A 251 7.05 -16.70 -2.96
CA VAL A 251 5.83 -17.46 -3.30
C VAL A 251 4.58 -16.78 -2.72
N ILE A 252 4.66 -16.31 -1.47
CA ILE A 252 3.59 -15.52 -0.83
C ILE A 252 3.34 -14.22 -1.61
N GLY A 253 4.40 -13.48 -1.92
CA GLY A 253 4.33 -12.25 -2.70
C GLY A 253 3.65 -12.46 -4.05
N ARG A 254 4.06 -13.49 -4.80
CA ARG A 254 3.47 -13.87 -6.09
C ARG A 254 1.99 -14.20 -5.99
N ALA A 255 1.57 -14.93 -4.95
CA ALA A 255 0.17 -15.26 -4.73
C ALA A 255 -0.68 -14.00 -4.49
N ILE A 256 -0.19 -13.08 -3.65
CA ILE A 256 -0.88 -11.81 -3.37
C ILE A 256 -0.96 -10.94 -4.63
N VAL A 257 0.17 -10.74 -5.30
CA VAL A 257 0.24 -9.87 -6.50
C VAL A 257 -0.63 -10.43 -7.62
N LYS A 258 -0.61 -11.75 -7.86
CA LYS A 258 -1.44 -12.39 -8.88
C LYS A 258 -2.93 -12.08 -8.69
N GLU A 259 -3.46 -12.28 -7.49
CA GLU A 259 -4.88 -12.00 -7.21
C GLU A 259 -5.16 -10.49 -7.18
N ALA A 260 -4.25 -9.67 -6.66
CA ALA A 260 -4.40 -8.22 -6.69
C ALA A 260 -4.45 -7.67 -8.12
N MET A 261 -3.64 -8.20 -9.05
CA MET A 261 -3.67 -7.81 -10.46
C MET A 261 -5.02 -8.12 -11.12
N ALA A 262 -5.63 -9.27 -10.81
CA ALA A 262 -6.93 -9.64 -11.37
C ALA A 262 -8.04 -8.62 -11.01
N GLU A 263 -7.89 -7.96 -9.86
CA GLU A 263 -8.88 -7.01 -9.34
C GLU A 263 -8.56 -5.53 -9.65
N LEU A 264 -7.26 -5.17 -9.74
CA LEU A 264 -6.80 -3.77 -9.80
C LEU A 264 -6.38 -3.29 -11.20
N VAL A 265 -6.26 -4.17 -12.20
CA VAL A 265 -5.95 -3.79 -13.58
C VAL A 265 -7.16 -3.15 -14.26
N GLY A 266 -6.95 -2.09 -15.04
CA GLY A 266 -7.96 -1.53 -15.95
C GLY A 266 -9.03 -0.63 -15.33
N GLN A 267 -8.95 -0.33 -14.03
CA GLN A 267 -9.98 0.49 -13.35
C GLN A 267 -9.63 1.98 -13.24
N ALA A 268 -8.40 2.38 -13.60
CA ALA A 268 -7.98 3.79 -13.59
C ALA A 268 -8.81 4.69 -14.52
N HIS A 269 -9.42 4.12 -15.56
CA HIS A 269 -10.14 4.86 -16.61
C HIS A 269 -11.63 5.06 -16.34
N GLN A 270 -12.26 4.25 -15.48
CA GLN A 270 -13.71 4.35 -15.25
C GLN A 270 -14.10 5.52 -14.34
N THR A 271 -13.19 5.95 -13.46
CA THR A 271 -13.49 7.00 -12.45
C THR A 271 -13.28 8.42 -12.95
N ARG A 272 -12.51 8.65 -14.02
CA ARG A 272 -12.29 10.00 -14.58
C ARG A 272 -13.38 10.47 -15.55
N GLU A 273 -13.94 9.59 -16.38
CA GLU A 273 -14.96 10.00 -17.37
C GLU A 273 -16.38 10.16 -16.77
N GLY A 274 -16.60 9.71 -15.54
CA GLY A 274 -17.90 9.77 -14.87
C GLY A 274 -18.24 11.11 -14.18
N SER A 275 -17.27 12.00 -13.95
CA SER A 275 -17.49 13.24 -13.19
C SER A 275 -17.71 14.50 -14.04
N ASP A 276 -17.38 14.49 -15.34
CA ASP A 276 -17.46 15.69 -16.20
C ASP A 276 -18.59 15.67 -17.26
N SER A 277 -19.43 14.63 -17.29
CA SER A 277 -20.56 14.55 -18.23
C SER A 277 -21.88 15.14 -17.71
N ARG A 278 -21.87 15.89 -16.59
CA ARG A 278 -22.97 16.82 -16.28
C ARG A 278 -22.81 18.09 -17.10
N LYS A 279 -23.23 18.01 -18.37
CA LYS A 279 -23.57 19.18 -19.19
C LYS A 279 -24.35 20.17 -18.32
N PRO A 280 -24.02 21.48 -18.32
CA PRO A 280 -24.90 22.47 -17.73
C PRO A 280 -26.24 22.32 -18.45
N ARG A 281 -27.26 21.86 -17.73
CA ARG A 281 -28.63 21.81 -18.24
C ARG A 281 -28.97 23.26 -18.55
N ALA A 282 -28.93 23.59 -19.84
CA ALA A 282 -29.35 24.86 -20.37
C ALA A 282 -30.66 25.22 -19.68
N ARG A 283 -30.61 26.32 -18.93
CA ARG A 283 -31.74 26.97 -18.31
C ARG A 283 -32.70 27.28 -19.44
N ARG A 284 -33.69 26.43 -19.67
CA ARG A 284 -34.87 26.78 -20.46
C ARG A 284 -35.53 27.91 -19.67
N GLU A 285 -35.28 29.12 -20.14
CA GLU A 285 -36.13 30.27 -19.88
C GLU A 285 -37.51 29.93 -20.42
N THR A 286 -38.36 29.39 -19.55
CA THR A 286 -39.80 29.47 -19.75
C THR A 286 -40.16 30.94 -19.60
N GLN A 287 -40.17 31.65 -20.73
CA GLN A 287 -41.00 32.83 -20.90
C GLN A 287 -42.44 32.40 -20.63
N HIS A 288 -42.92 32.66 -19.42
CA HIS A 288 -44.34 32.74 -19.14
C HIS A 288 -44.64 34.18 -18.76
N SER A 289 -44.94 34.95 -19.81
CA SER A 289 -45.76 36.14 -19.73
C SER A 289 -47.04 35.79 -18.96
N LYS A 290 -47.27 36.51 -17.87
CA LYS A 290 -48.61 36.85 -17.38
C LYS A 290 -48.49 38.14 -16.59
N ASP A 291 -48.97 39.19 -17.24
CA ASP A 291 -49.52 40.39 -16.63
C ASP A 291 -50.18 40.09 -15.30
N VAL A 292 -49.67 40.70 -14.23
CA VAL A 292 -50.48 41.14 -13.10
C VAL A 292 -49.89 42.47 -12.64
N SER A 293 -50.52 43.54 -13.11
CA SER A 293 -50.53 44.86 -12.48
C SER A 293 -50.82 44.72 -10.98
N PHE A 294 -50.22 45.56 -10.14
CA PHE A 294 -50.92 46.30 -9.05
C PHE A 294 -49.93 47.08 -8.17
N GLN A 295 -50.05 48.40 -8.29
CA GLN A 295 -50.03 49.42 -7.23
C GLN A 295 -48.82 49.55 -6.30
N HIS A 296 -47.99 50.52 -6.70
CA HIS A 296 -47.50 51.66 -5.90
C HIS A 296 -48.12 51.81 -4.49
N ARG A 297 -47.32 51.56 -3.44
CA ARG A 297 -47.57 52.13 -2.12
C ARG A 297 -46.27 52.68 -1.51
N GLN A 298 -46.12 53.98 -1.65
CA GLN A 298 -45.20 54.83 -0.91
C GLN A 298 -45.34 54.59 0.60
N ARG A 299 -44.23 54.33 1.28
CA ARG A 299 -44.12 54.53 2.73
C ARG A 299 -42.86 55.35 3.04
N LYS A 300 -43.13 56.52 3.63
CA LYS A 300 -42.19 57.54 4.11
C LYS A 300 -41.17 56.97 5.10
N PRO A 301 -39.97 57.59 5.20
CA PRO A 301 -39.09 57.36 6.34
C PRO A 301 -39.69 57.98 7.61
N ARG A 302 -39.55 57.26 8.73
CA ARG A 302 -39.73 57.80 10.08
C ARG A 302 -38.36 58.27 10.57
N ASN A 303 -38.41 59.43 11.22
CA ASN A 303 -37.34 60.22 11.85
C ASN A 303 -36.25 59.43 12.56
#